data_AF-A0A812TKC5-F1
#
_entry.id   AF-A0A812TKC5-F1
#
_cell.length_a   1.000
_cell.length_b   1.000
_cell.length_c   1.000
_cell.angle_alpha   90.00
_cell.angle_beta   90.00
_cell.angle_gamma   90.00
#
_symmetry.space_group_name_H-M   'P 1'
#
loop_
_entity.id
_entity.type
_entity.pdbx_description
1 polymer ?
#
loop_
_entity_poly.entity_id
_entity_poly.type
_entity_poly.pdbx_seq_one_letter_code
_entity_poly.pdbx_strand_id
1 'polypeptide(L)'
;QNLCRASYGSELQGHQVQMPTGSARDHCPQSIDGSKGCRSGSLRSDHRVWHLPEWAKEEQRPPGQMRVLGAAALLPLGMGSLAVHFAGSDPSDAEAIESSQVPSASDFARLSLNWSLHYAGALLSCAGAMHWGMQLAELGVPKRSDYMSLYYLCRYSAPAVFVFFGWVGSVFSTALPFEAALWLLSGFAGLLSFDFLAGAFRVTPAWWFRWRAGFGLSAITCILVLLLSERNLYLGQKPKMRI
;
A
#
# COMPACT_ATOMS: atom_id res chain seq x y z
N GLN A 1 -31.51 -0.61 42.30
CA GLN A 1 -30.16 -1.15 42.09
C GLN A 1 -29.26 0.02 41.74
N ASN A 2 -28.16 0.14 42.49
CA ASN A 2 -27.47 1.40 42.76
C ASN A 2 -26.61 1.90 41.60
N LEU A 3 -26.62 3.23 41.49
CA LEU A 3 -25.82 4.09 40.63
C LEU A 3 -24.31 3.94 40.91
N CYS A 4 -23.50 3.84 39.85
CA CYS A 4 -22.09 4.22 39.86
C CYS A 4 -21.89 5.34 38.84
N ARG A 5 -21.89 6.58 39.33
CA ARG A 5 -21.61 7.82 38.60
C ARG A 5 -20.12 8.11 38.79
N ALA A 6 -19.31 7.81 37.79
CA ALA A 6 -17.88 8.16 37.80
C ALA A 6 -17.74 9.65 37.47
N SER A 7 -17.33 10.42 38.49
CA SER A 7 -16.91 11.81 38.38
C SER A 7 -15.42 11.81 38.03
N TYR A 8 -15.03 12.33 36.87
CA TYR A 8 -13.64 12.64 36.57
C TYR A 8 -13.45 14.15 36.50
N GLY A 9 -12.61 14.61 37.43
CA GLY A 9 -12.28 15.99 37.68
C GLY A 9 -11.54 16.66 36.53
N SER A 10 -11.98 17.88 36.29
CA SER A 10 -11.26 18.99 35.70
C SER A 10 -10.06 19.37 36.56
N GLU A 11 -8.86 19.42 35.97
CA GLU A 11 -7.81 20.39 36.30
C GLU A 11 -6.60 20.10 35.41
N LEU A 12 -6.23 21.03 34.53
CA LEU A 12 -4.85 21.28 34.12
C LEU A 12 -4.78 22.64 33.42
N GLN A 13 -4.61 23.63 34.29
CA GLN A 13 -3.83 24.86 34.16
C GLN A 13 -3.32 25.24 32.77
N GLY A 14 -3.83 26.38 32.30
CA GLY A 14 -3.24 27.15 31.22
C GLY A 14 -1.91 27.78 31.63
N HIS A 15 -0.86 27.48 30.88
CA HIS A 15 0.33 28.31 30.81
C HIS A 15 0.13 29.38 29.73
N GLN A 16 -0.18 30.61 30.16
CA GLN A 16 0.01 31.78 29.31
C GLN A 16 1.52 32.03 29.13
N VAL A 17 1.99 31.88 27.89
CA VAL A 17 3.31 32.36 27.48
C VAL A 17 3.15 33.80 27.01
N GLN A 18 3.65 34.72 27.83
CA GLN A 18 3.70 36.15 27.57
C GLN A 18 4.90 36.43 26.65
N MET A 19 4.65 36.79 25.38
CA MET A 19 5.68 37.20 24.44
C MET A 19 5.96 38.71 24.59
N PRO A 20 7.24 39.13 24.67
CA PRO A 20 7.61 40.53 24.79
C PRO A 20 7.42 41.29 23.47
N THR A 21 6.75 42.43 23.56
CA THR A 21 6.70 43.49 22.56
C THR A 21 8.04 44.24 22.53
N GLY A 22 8.90 43.96 21.55
CA GLY A 22 10.01 44.84 21.13
C GLY A 22 9.65 45.42 19.76
N SER A 23 9.21 46.68 19.69
CA SER A 23 10.03 47.90 19.60
C SER A 23 10.74 48.06 18.26
N ALA A 24 10.28 49.10 17.56
CA ALA A 24 10.75 49.63 16.29
C ALA A 24 12.25 49.97 16.24
N ARG A 25 12.81 49.89 15.03
CA ARG A 25 13.87 50.73 14.41
C ARG A 25 13.99 50.28 12.95
N ASP A 26 13.53 51.08 12.00
CA ASP A 26 14.22 52.21 11.37
C ASP A 26 15.33 51.81 10.40
N HIS A 27 15.08 52.18 9.14
CA HIS A 27 16.02 52.56 8.09
C HIS A 27 17.07 51.57 7.57
N CYS A 28 16.83 51.11 6.34
CA CYS A 28 17.90 50.96 5.36
C CYS A 28 17.65 51.92 4.17
N PRO A 29 18.67 52.69 3.74
CA PRO A 29 18.55 53.62 2.63
C PRO A 29 18.53 52.86 1.29
N GLN A 30 17.68 53.30 0.38
CA GLN A 30 17.71 52.89 -1.01
C GLN A 30 18.90 53.57 -1.70
N SER A 31 19.97 52.82 -1.97
CA SER A 31 20.98 53.24 -2.94
C SER A 31 20.54 52.78 -4.33
N ILE A 32 20.19 53.77 -5.14
CA ILE A 32 20.06 53.67 -6.59
C ILE A 32 21.46 53.46 -7.14
N ASP A 33 21.71 52.34 -7.81
CA ASP A 33 22.74 52.32 -8.84
C ASP A 33 22.44 51.30 -9.94
N GLY A 34 22.68 51.76 -11.17
CA GLY A 34 22.26 51.08 -12.38
C GLY A 34 23.24 50.04 -12.91
N SER A 35 22.79 49.44 -14.03
CA SER A 35 23.62 48.72 -15.00
C SER A 35 23.95 47.26 -14.68
N LYS A 36 23.17 46.35 -15.30
CA LYS A 36 23.61 45.45 -16.40
C LYS A 36 22.63 44.29 -16.52
N GLY A 37 22.18 44.05 -17.74
CA GLY A 37 21.24 42.99 -18.08
C GLY A 37 21.69 41.63 -17.58
N CYS A 38 21.07 41.16 -16.51
CA CYS A 38 21.03 39.74 -16.22
C CYS A 38 20.02 39.12 -17.18
N ARG A 39 20.53 38.29 -18.10
CA ARG A 39 19.69 37.31 -18.79
C ARG A 39 18.95 36.54 -17.71
N SER A 40 17.65 36.78 -17.63
CA SER A 40 16.67 35.92 -16.98
C SER A 40 16.67 34.57 -17.72
N GLY A 41 17.72 33.79 -17.55
CA GLY A 41 17.61 32.35 -17.61
C GLY A 41 16.76 31.99 -16.42
N SER A 42 15.45 31.90 -16.62
CA SER A 42 14.56 31.27 -15.66
C SER A 42 15.01 29.82 -15.55
N LEU A 43 15.99 29.55 -14.69
CA LEU A 43 16.02 28.33 -13.93
C LEU A 43 14.69 28.35 -13.20
N ARG A 44 13.69 27.78 -13.87
CA ARG A 44 12.40 27.41 -13.32
C ARG A 44 12.77 26.36 -12.28
N SER A 45 13.32 26.81 -11.16
CA SER A 45 13.59 25.98 -10.02
C SER A 45 12.22 25.49 -9.66
N ASP A 46 12.00 24.22 -9.95
CA ASP A 46 10.79 23.52 -9.66
C ASP A 46 10.64 23.61 -8.14
N HIS A 47 9.99 24.68 -7.65
CA HIS A 47 9.73 24.99 -6.24
C HIS A 47 8.69 24.02 -5.70
N ARG A 48 8.86 22.74 -6.02
CA ARG A 48 8.17 21.65 -5.37
C ARG A 48 8.79 21.52 -3.99
N VAL A 49 8.15 22.20 -3.05
CA VAL A 49 8.45 22.13 -1.62
C VAL A 49 8.38 20.67 -1.19
N TRP A 50 9.50 20.14 -0.74
CA TRP A 50 9.53 18.82 -0.13
C TRP A 50 8.99 18.93 1.30
N HIS A 51 7.91 18.22 1.61
CA HIS A 51 7.29 18.22 2.93
C HIS A 51 7.91 17.20 3.90
N LEU A 52 8.93 16.47 3.43
CA LEU A 52 9.68 15.49 4.20
C LEU A 52 10.79 16.17 5.02
N PRO A 53 11.10 15.66 6.23
CA PRO A 53 12.29 16.06 6.96
C PRO A 53 13.57 15.67 6.19
N GLU A 54 14.68 16.39 6.39
CA GLU A 54 15.89 16.25 5.55
C GLU A 54 16.47 14.84 5.57
N TRP A 55 16.50 14.19 6.74
CA TRP A 55 16.94 12.79 6.86
C TRP A 55 16.14 11.84 5.95
N ALA A 56 14.83 12.07 5.77
CA ALA A 56 13.97 11.25 4.93
C ALA A 56 14.14 11.54 3.42
N LYS A 57 14.74 12.68 3.07
CA LYS A 57 15.15 13.00 1.70
C LYS A 57 16.47 12.32 1.34
N GLU A 58 17.38 12.25 2.31
CA GLU A 58 18.73 11.71 2.16
C GLU A 58 18.79 10.18 2.24
N GLU A 59 17.83 9.55 2.91
CA GLU A 59 17.68 8.10 2.99
C GLU A 59 17.44 7.50 1.58
N GLN A 60 18.51 7.08 0.90
CA GLN A 60 18.42 6.61 -0.49
C GLN A 60 17.82 5.21 -0.65
N ARG A 61 17.73 4.40 0.41
CA ARG A 61 17.37 2.98 0.29
C ARG A 61 16.46 2.54 1.44
N PRO A 62 15.47 1.66 1.17
CA PRO A 62 14.79 0.98 2.26
C PRO A 62 15.83 0.19 3.07
N PRO A 63 15.69 0.11 4.40
CA PRO A 63 16.51 -0.80 5.19
C PRO A 63 16.38 -2.20 4.60
N GLY A 64 17.49 -2.94 4.46
CA GLY A 64 17.50 -4.25 3.80
C GLY A 64 16.45 -5.22 4.38
N GLN A 65 16.18 -5.09 5.67
CA GLN A 65 15.13 -5.82 6.40
C GLN A 65 13.73 -5.63 5.79
N MET A 66 13.35 -4.44 5.34
CA MET A 66 12.04 -4.21 4.70
C MET A 66 11.91 -4.91 3.36
N ARG A 67 13.01 -5.02 2.60
CA ARG A 67 13.00 -5.78 1.34
C ARG A 67 12.79 -7.26 1.61
N VAL A 68 13.53 -7.81 2.58
CA VAL A 68 13.41 -9.21 2.99
C VAL A 68 12.00 -9.49 3.51
N LEU A 69 11.46 -8.62 4.37
CA LEU A 69 10.11 -8.77 4.90
C LEU A 69 9.05 -8.70 3.80
N GLY A 70 9.15 -7.74 2.87
CA GLY A 70 8.23 -7.63 1.75
C GLY A 70 8.29 -8.86 0.82
N ALA A 71 9.49 -9.33 0.51
CA ALA A 71 9.68 -10.55 -0.29
C ALA A 71 9.14 -11.79 0.43
N ALA A 72 9.42 -11.94 1.72
CA ALA A 72 8.92 -13.03 2.55
C ALA A 72 7.39 -13.01 2.65
N ALA A 73 6.77 -11.82 2.72
CA ALA A 73 5.31 -11.69 2.73
C ALA A 73 4.67 -12.03 1.39
N LEU A 74 5.35 -11.80 0.26
CA LEU A 74 4.86 -12.18 -1.08
C LEU A 74 5.08 -13.65 -1.42
N LEU A 75 6.06 -14.29 -0.78
CA LEU A 75 6.46 -15.67 -1.11
C LEU A 75 5.31 -16.67 -1.02
N PRO A 76 4.45 -16.68 0.03
CA PRO A 76 3.33 -17.61 0.08
C PRO A 76 2.30 -17.38 -1.04
N LEU A 77 2.06 -16.12 -1.43
CA LEU A 77 1.17 -15.78 -2.53
C LEU A 77 1.75 -16.25 -3.88
N GLY A 78 3.05 -16.03 -4.08
CA GLY A 78 3.78 -16.50 -5.26
C GLY A 78 3.78 -18.02 -5.37
N MET A 79 4.14 -18.72 -4.29
CA MET A 79 4.10 -20.19 -4.23
C MET A 79 2.69 -20.73 -4.48
N GLY A 80 1.67 -20.12 -3.89
CA GLY A 80 0.28 -20.51 -4.11
C GLY A 80 -0.15 -20.36 -5.57
N SER A 81 0.23 -19.26 -6.23
CA SER A 81 -0.08 -19.02 -7.65
C SER A 81 0.58 -20.04 -8.59
N LEU A 82 1.79 -20.50 -8.25
CA LEU A 82 2.51 -21.54 -8.99
C LEU A 82 1.94 -22.92 -8.71
N ALA A 83 1.63 -23.23 -7.45
CA ALA A 83 1.11 -24.54 -7.03
C ALA A 83 -0.17 -24.90 -7.78
N VAL A 84 -1.08 -23.93 -7.99
CA VAL A 84 -2.33 -24.16 -8.73
C VAL A 84 -2.05 -24.50 -10.22
N HIS A 85 -0.98 -23.96 -10.80
CA HIS A 85 -0.60 -24.26 -12.19
C HIS A 85 0.05 -25.63 -12.33
N PHE A 86 0.91 -26.02 -11.38
CA PHE A 86 1.62 -27.30 -11.45
C PHE A 86 0.78 -28.49 -10.97
N ALA A 87 -0.24 -28.27 -10.14
CA ALA A 87 -1.15 -29.34 -9.71
C ALA A 87 -1.90 -30.02 -10.87
N GLY A 88 -1.97 -29.40 -12.06
CA GLY A 88 -2.64 -29.95 -13.23
C GLY A 88 -1.72 -30.57 -14.30
N SER A 89 -0.39 -30.51 -14.12
CA SER A 89 0.57 -30.83 -15.19
C SER A 89 1.06 -32.28 -15.22
N ASP A 90 0.84 -33.09 -14.20
CA ASP A 90 1.28 -34.50 -14.22
C ASP A 90 0.20 -35.43 -14.82
N PRO A 91 0.43 -36.00 -16.02
CA PRO A 91 -0.50 -36.92 -16.66
C PRO A 91 -0.40 -38.35 -16.13
N SER A 92 0.63 -38.69 -15.33
CA SER A 92 0.89 -40.03 -14.80
C SER A 92 -0.01 -40.46 -13.64
N ASP A 93 -0.68 -39.50 -12.99
CA ASP A 93 -1.45 -39.77 -11.77
C ASP A 93 -2.95 -40.02 -12.04
N ALA A 94 -3.37 -39.91 -13.30
CA ALA A 94 -4.77 -40.09 -13.71
C ALA A 94 -5.20 -41.56 -13.79
N GLU A 95 -4.27 -42.52 -13.82
CA GLU A 95 -4.59 -43.96 -13.93
C GLU A 95 -4.23 -44.78 -12.68
N ALA A 96 -3.53 -44.22 -11.69
CA ALA A 96 -3.01 -44.99 -10.56
C ALA A 96 -3.79 -44.85 -9.23
N ILE A 97 -4.77 -43.94 -9.15
CA ILE A 97 -5.39 -43.52 -7.86
C ILE A 97 -6.91 -43.71 -7.87
N GLU A 98 -7.37 -44.95 -8.09
CA GLU A 98 -8.76 -45.33 -7.83
C GLU A 98 -8.95 -46.03 -6.47
N SER A 99 -7.87 -46.24 -5.69
CA SER A 99 -7.89 -47.11 -4.51
C SER A 99 -7.39 -46.48 -3.20
N SER A 100 -7.08 -45.19 -3.15
CA SER A 100 -6.64 -44.54 -1.91
C SER A 100 -7.30 -43.18 -1.71
N GLN A 101 -7.71 -42.92 -0.48
CA GLN A 101 -8.41 -41.76 0.08
C GLN A 101 -7.57 -40.46 0.01
N VAL A 102 -6.91 -40.22 -1.12
CA VAL A 102 -6.04 -39.07 -1.39
C VAL A 102 -6.89 -38.01 -2.10
N PRO A 103 -6.87 -36.74 -1.65
CA PRO A 103 -7.62 -35.67 -2.32
C PRO A 103 -7.21 -35.58 -3.79
N SER A 104 -8.21 -35.45 -4.66
CA SER A 104 -7.96 -35.36 -6.11
C SER A 104 -7.10 -34.13 -6.42
N ALA A 105 -6.31 -34.18 -7.50
CA ALA A 105 -5.48 -33.05 -7.92
C ALA A 105 -6.28 -31.75 -8.11
N SER A 106 -7.55 -31.86 -8.54
CA SER A 106 -8.49 -30.76 -8.62
C SER A 106 -8.87 -30.16 -7.26
N ASP A 107 -9.07 -31.00 -6.24
CA ASP A 107 -9.40 -30.54 -4.88
C ASP A 107 -8.23 -29.78 -4.27
N PHE A 108 -7.00 -30.28 -4.48
CA PHE A 108 -5.79 -29.59 -4.03
C PHE A 108 -5.59 -28.24 -4.72
N ALA A 109 -5.82 -28.16 -6.03
CA ALA A 109 -5.75 -26.91 -6.79
C ALA A 109 -6.78 -25.88 -6.28
N ARG A 110 -8.01 -26.31 -6.01
CA ARG A 110 -9.09 -25.47 -5.44
C ARG A 110 -8.75 -24.98 -4.03
N LEU A 111 -8.26 -25.87 -3.17
CA LEU A 111 -7.84 -25.50 -1.82
C LEU A 111 -6.69 -24.47 -1.85
N SER A 112 -5.69 -24.71 -2.70
CA SER A 112 -4.54 -23.82 -2.87
C SER A 112 -4.95 -22.45 -3.41
N LEU A 113 -5.87 -22.40 -4.36
CA LEU A 113 -6.43 -21.16 -4.90
C LEU A 113 -7.15 -20.35 -3.81
N ASN A 114 -8.09 -20.98 -3.10
CA ASN A 114 -8.89 -20.33 -2.07
C ASN A 114 -8.02 -19.79 -0.94
N TRP A 115 -7.02 -20.57 -0.52
CA TRP A 115 -6.04 -20.16 0.48
C TRP A 115 -5.21 -18.97 0.00
N SER A 116 -4.75 -19.00 -1.25
CA SER A 116 -3.95 -17.93 -1.85
C SER A 116 -4.73 -16.61 -1.94
N LEU A 117 -6.00 -16.67 -2.34
CA LEU A 117 -6.89 -15.51 -2.39
C LEU A 117 -7.19 -14.96 -0.98
N HIS A 118 -7.42 -15.85 -0.02
CA HIS A 118 -7.60 -15.45 1.38
C HIS A 118 -6.35 -14.74 1.93
N TYR A 119 -5.17 -15.30 1.67
CA TYR A 119 -3.89 -14.71 2.05
C TYR A 119 -3.64 -13.38 1.35
N ALA A 120 -3.98 -13.25 0.05
CA ALA A 120 -3.91 -11.98 -0.67
C ALA A 120 -4.82 -10.90 -0.05
N GLY A 121 -5.99 -11.26 0.47
CA GLY A 121 -6.85 -10.35 1.22
C GLY A 121 -6.24 -9.85 2.53
N ALA A 122 -5.61 -10.75 3.29
CA ALA A 122 -4.83 -10.39 4.48
C ALA A 122 -3.63 -9.49 4.12
N LEU A 123 -2.92 -9.81 3.02
CA LEU A 123 -1.79 -9.05 2.52
C LEU A 123 -2.19 -7.64 2.10
N LEU A 124 -3.32 -7.49 1.41
CA LEU A 124 -3.89 -6.19 1.01
C LEU A 124 -4.24 -5.34 2.24
N SER A 125 -4.89 -5.94 3.24
CA SER A 125 -5.25 -5.27 4.49
C SER A 125 -4.00 -4.79 5.25
N CYS A 126 -2.99 -5.66 5.35
CA CYS A 126 -1.70 -5.33 5.95
C CYS A 126 -0.99 -4.21 5.16
N ALA A 127 -0.98 -4.28 3.84
CA ALA A 127 -0.40 -3.27 2.97
C ALA A 127 -1.11 -1.91 3.10
N GLY A 128 -2.43 -1.90 3.24
CA GLY A 128 -3.21 -0.70 3.55
C GLY A 128 -2.87 -0.13 4.93
N ALA A 129 -2.76 -0.99 5.94
CA ALA A 129 -2.38 -0.61 7.30
C ALA A 129 -0.95 -0.03 7.37
N MET A 130 0.00 -0.56 6.59
CA MET A 130 1.35 0.01 6.49
C MET A 130 1.35 1.41 5.89
N HIS A 131 0.54 1.64 4.84
CA HIS A 131 0.37 2.97 4.26
C HIS A 131 -0.18 3.96 5.31
N TRP A 132 -1.12 3.51 6.14
CA TRP A 132 -1.62 4.30 7.27
C TRP A 132 -0.58 4.56 8.35
N GLY A 133 0.17 3.55 8.77
CA GLY A 133 1.19 3.66 9.82
C GLY A 133 2.26 4.70 9.48
N MET A 134 2.66 4.77 8.22
CA MET A 134 3.56 5.82 7.74
C MET A 134 2.94 7.22 7.87
N GLN A 135 1.66 7.38 7.55
CA GLN A 135 0.98 8.67 7.69
C GLN A 135 0.76 9.06 9.17
N LEU A 136 0.48 8.09 10.04
CA LEU A 136 0.35 8.30 11.49
C LEU A 136 1.67 8.72 12.14
N ALA A 137 2.80 8.21 11.67
CA ALA A 137 4.13 8.62 12.12
C ALA A 137 4.48 10.08 11.74
N GLU A 138 3.53 10.83 11.18
CA GLU A 138 3.66 12.22 10.72
C GLU A 138 4.78 12.45 9.70
N LEU A 139 5.27 11.37 9.09
CA LEU A 139 6.24 11.44 8.03
C LEU A 139 5.57 12.07 6.80
N GLY A 140 6.02 13.28 6.44
CA GLY A 140 5.59 13.97 5.23
C GLY A 140 4.27 14.76 5.33
N VAL A 141 3.80 15.12 6.53
CA VAL A 141 2.64 16.02 6.68
C VAL A 141 3.05 17.46 6.32
N PRO A 142 2.48 18.08 5.28
CA PRO A 142 2.70 19.50 5.02
C PRO A 142 2.08 20.36 6.14
N LYS A 143 2.85 21.29 6.73
CA LYS A 143 2.30 22.26 7.71
C LYS A 143 1.24 23.18 7.11
N ARG A 144 1.41 23.54 5.82
CA ARG A 144 0.46 24.27 4.98
C ARG A 144 0.63 23.79 3.53
N SER A 145 -0.47 23.43 2.89
CA SER A 145 -0.55 23.08 1.48
C SER A 145 -1.97 23.33 0.99
N ASP A 146 -2.12 23.75 -0.27
CA ASP A 146 -3.43 23.96 -0.90
C ASP A 146 -4.22 22.64 -1.07
N TYR A 147 -3.53 21.50 -0.98
CA TYR A 147 -4.10 20.16 -1.17
C TYR A 147 -4.37 19.41 0.15
N MET A 148 -4.59 20.13 1.25
CA MET A 148 -4.73 19.53 2.57
C MET A 148 -5.96 18.62 2.71
N SER A 149 -7.03 18.91 1.99
CA SER A 149 -8.22 18.06 1.93
C SER A 149 -7.92 16.69 1.33
N LEU A 150 -7.15 16.65 0.24
CA LEU A 150 -6.72 15.40 -0.40
C LEU A 150 -5.80 14.59 0.52
N TYR A 151 -4.93 15.28 1.26
CA TYR A 151 -4.08 14.65 2.27
C TYR A 151 -4.93 13.97 3.37
N TYR A 152 -5.92 14.67 3.94
CA TYR A 152 -6.81 14.09 4.94
C TYR A 152 -7.65 12.94 4.39
N LEU A 153 -8.11 13.05 3.13
CA LEU A 153 -8.80 11.96 2.46
C LEU A 153 -7.91 10.71 2.40
N CYS A 154 -6.68 10.84 1.90
CA CYS A 154 -5.71 9.74 1.85
C CYS A 154 -5.36 9.18 3.23
N ARG A 155 -5.42 9.99 4.28
CA ARG A 155 -5.11 9.58 5.66
C ARG A 155 -6.21 8.77 6.32
N TYR A 156 -7.45 9.20 6.16
CA TYR A 156 -8.57 8.62 6.89
C TYR A 156 -9.34 7.58 6.08
N SER A 157 -9.43 7.74 4.75
CA SER A 157 -10.22 6.83 3.91
C SER A 157 -9.46 5.60 3.44
N ALA A 158 -8.20 5.77 3.02
CA ALA A 158 -7.40 4.69 2.44
C ALA A 158 -7.35 3.42 3.31
N PRO A 159 -7.09 3.47 4.63
CA PRO A 159 -6.92 2.27 5.43
C PRO A 159 -8.23 1.46 5.53
N ALA A 160 -9.34 2.15 5.81
CA ALA A 160 -10.65 1.53 5.92
C ALA A 160 -11.07 0.88 4.58
N VAL A 161 -10.80 1.56 3.47
CA VAL A 161 -11.10 1.05 2.13
C VAL A 161 -10.31 -0.23 1.85
N PHE A 162 -8.98 -0.25 2.05
CA PHE A 162 -8.18 -1.43 1.71
C PHE A 162 -8.40 -2.62 2.65
N VAL A 163 -8.69 -2.36 3.92
CA VAL A 163 -9.15 -3.40 4.85
C VAL A 163 -10.49 -3.97 4.40
N PHE A 164 -11.43 -3.12 3.94
CA PHE A 164 -12.71 -3.58 3.41
C PHE A 164 -12.53 -4.45 2.16
N PHE A 165 -11.75 -4.01 1.17
CA PHE A 165 -11.45 -4.81 -0.03
C PHE A 165 -10.76 -6.14 0.31
N GLY A 166 -9.81 -6.12 1.25
CA GLY A 166 -9.13 -7.32 1.73
C GLY A 166 -10.07 -8.30 2.42
N TRP A 167 -10.96 -7.79 3.28
CA TRP A 167 -11.99 -8.59 3.96
C TRP A 167 -13.01 -9.17 2.98
N VAL A 168 -13.55 -8.37 2.06
CA VAL A 168 -14.51 -8.83 1.04
C VAL A 168 -13.88 -9.89 0.14
N GLY A 169 -12.65 -9.66 -0.34
CA GLY A 169 -11.92 -10.66 -1.13
C GLY A 169 -11.64 -11.95 -0.35
N SER A 170 -11.38 -11.84 0.95
CA SER A 170 -11.15 -12.97 1.86
C SER A 170 -12.42 -13.79 2.12
N VAL A 171 -13.59 -13.14 2.26
CA VAL A 171 -14.89 -13.81 2.45
C VAL A 171 -15.36 -14.50 1.17
N PHE A 172 -15.18 -13.86 0.02
CA PHE A 172 -15.60 -14.43 -1.26
C PHE A 172 -14.66 -15.52 -1.78
N SER A 173 -13.45 -15.69 -1.24
CA SER A 173 -12.47 -16.62 -1.78
C SER A 173 -12.96 -18.07 -1.83
N THR A 174 -13.83 -18.49 -0.91
CA THR A 174 -14.36 -19.86 -0.86
C THR A 174 -15.61 -20.07 -1.71
N ALA A 175 -16.43 -19.03 -1.89
CA ALA A 175 -17.72 -19.14 -2.57
C ALA A 175 -17.65 -18.72 -4.06
N LEU A 176 -16.93 -17.64 -4.35
CA LEU A 176 -16.83 -16.99 -5.65
C LEU A 176 -15.37 -16.54 -5.88
N PRO A 177 -14.43 -17.47 -6.11
CA PRO A 177 -13.00 -17.16 -6.19
C PRO A 177 -12.65 -16.19 -7.33
N PHE A 178 -13.38 -16.25 -8.45
CA PHE A 178 -13.23 -15.30 -9.55
C PHE A 178 -13.54 -13.86 -9.13
N GLU A 179 -14.71 -13.65 -8.50
CA GLU A 179 -15.11 -12.33 -7.99
C GLU A 179 -14.17 -11.86 -6.89
N ALA A 180 -13.77 -12.75 -5.97
CA ALA A 180 -12.79 -12.45 -4.94
C ALA A 180 -11.48 -11.91 -5.54
N ALA A 181 -10.96 -12.54 -6.59
CA ALA A 181 -9.75 -12.10 -7.27
C ALA A 181 -9.93 -10.74 -7.96
N LEU A 182 -11.10 -10.43 -8.53
CA LEU A 182 -11.40 -9.10 -9.07
C LEU A 182 -11.48 -8.02 -7.98
N TRP A 183 -12.12 -8.31 -6.85
CA TRP A 183 -12.13 -7.43 -5.69
C TRP A 183 -10.71 -7.16 -5.18
N LEU A 184 -9.87 -8.19 -5.06
CA LEU A 184 -8.47 -8.03 -4.65
C LEU A 184 -7.65 -7.24 -5.68
N LEU A 185 -7.84 -7.50 -6.98
CA LEU A 185 -7.17 -6.77 -8.06
C LEU A 185 -7.51 -5.28 -8.00
N SER A 186 -8.79 -4.95 -7.84
CA SER A 186 -9.25 -3.56 -7.70
C SER A 186 -8.70 -2.90 -6.43
N GLY A 187 -8.61 -3.65 -5.33
CA GLY A 187 -8.01 -3.19 -4.07
C GLY A 187 -6.53 -2.87 -4.21
N PHE A 188 -5.72 -3.76 -4.79
CA PHE A 188 -4.30 -3.51 -5.03
C PHE A 188 -4.04 -2.41 -6.06
N ALA A 189 -4.86 -2.32 -7.12
CA ALA A 189 -4.78 -1.24 -8.11
C ALA A 189 -5.10 0.12 -7.46
N GLY A 190 -6.16 0.18 -6.65
CA GLY A 190 -6.49 1.35 -5.86
C GLY A 190 -5.36 1.75 -4.92
N LEU A 191 -4.78 0.79 -4.21
CA LEU A 191 -3.65 1.03 -3.30
C LEU A 191 -2.45 1.62 -4.04
N LEU A 192 -2.15 1.08 -5.22
CA LEU A 192 -1.11 1.60 -6.10
C LEU A 192 -1.42 3.03 -6.56
N SER A 193 -2.67 3.34 -6.92
CA SER A 193 -3.09 4.71 -7.27
C SER A 193 -2.91 5.69 -6.11
N PHE A 194 -3.24 5.30 -4.88
CA PHE A 194 -2.99 6.11 -3.69
C PHE A 194 -1.49 6.32 -3.44
N ASP A 195 -0.68 5.28 -3.61
CA ASP A 195 0.78 5.37 -3.50
C ASP A 195 1.36 6.32 -4.60
N PHE A 196 0.86 6.25 -5.83
CA PHE A 196 1.23 7.19 -6.91
C PHE A 196 0.86 8.63 -6.59
N LEU A 197 -0.34 8.85 -6.04
CA LEU A 197 -0.80 10.18 -5.64
C LEU A 197 0.10 10.74 -4.53
N ALA A 198 0.40 9.92 -3.53
CA ALA A 198 1.29 10.29 -2.43
C ALA A 198 2.72 10.60 -2.91
N GLY A 199 3.21 9.84 -3.90
CA GLY A 199 4.49 10.10 -4.57
C GLY A 199 4.49 11.38 -5.41
N ALA A 200 3.43 11.64 -6.19
CA ALA A 200 3.29 12.82 -7.03
C ALA A 200 3.30 14.13 -6.21
N PHE A 201 2.64 14.11 -5.06
CA PHE A 201 2.64 15.23 -4.10
C PHE A 201 3.86 15.24 -3.17
N ARG A 202 4.83 14.34 -3.36
CA ARG A 202 6.05 14.23 -2.54
C ARG A 202 5.78 14.15 -1.03
N VAL A 203 4.67 13.51 -0.67
CA VAL A 203 4.28 13.23 0.71
C VAL A 203 5.08 12.05 1.26
N THR A 204 5.47 11.12 0.40
CA THR A 204 6.21 9.91 0.78
C THR A 204 7.64 9.93 0.26
N PRO A 205 8.61 9.37 1.00
CA PRO A 205 9.96 9.19 0.50
C PRO A 205 9.97 8.40 -0.82
N ALA A 206 10.84 8.78 -1.76
CA ALA A 206 10.92 8.14 -3.07
C ALA A 206 11.25 6.64 -2.98
N TRP A 207 12.07 6.25 -1.99
CA TRP A 207 12.42 4.84 -1.76
C TRP A 207 11.21 4.02 -1.32
N TRP A 208 10.35 4.59 -0.46
CA TRP A 208 9.14 3.94 0.04
C TRP A 208 8.18 3.70 -1.12
N PHE A 209 7.93 4.74 -1.91
CA PHE A 209 7.11 4.65 -3.11
C PHE A 209 7.60 3.55 -4.07
N ARG A 210 8.90 3.50 -4.37
CA ARG A 210 9.47 2.48 -5.27
C ARG A 210 9.29 1.06 -4.72
N TRP A 211 9.54 0.86 -3.43
CA TRP A 211 9.36 -0.44 -2.78
C TRP A 211 7.88 -0.86 -2.80
N ARG A 212 6.98 0.06 -2.43
CA ARG A 212 5.52 -0.13 -2.46
C ARG A 212 4.98 -0.45 -3.84
N ALA A 213 5.42 0.28 -4.86
CA ALA A 213 5.03 0.03 -6.24
C ALA A 213 5.45 -1.38 -6.68
N GLY A 214 6.69 -1.79 -6.37
CA GLY A 214 7.15 -3.15 -6.66
C GLY A 214 6.36 -4.23 -5.91
N PHE A 215 6.07 -4.02 -4.63
CA PHE A 215 5.25 -4.92 -3.83
C PHE A 215 3.82 -5.04 -4.36
N GLY A 216 3.17 -3.92 -4.67
CA GLY A 216 1.82 -3.90 -5.23
C GLY A 216 1.75 -4.56 -6.61
N LEU A 217 2.69 -4.24 -7.50
CA LEU A 217 2.75 -4.82 -8.85
C LEU A 217 3.00 -6.34 -8.82
N SER A 218 3.87 -6.82 -7.93
CA SER A 218 4.10 -8.27 -7.80
C SER A 218 2.86 -9.00 -7.25
N ALA A 219 2.16 -8.42 -6.27
CA ALA A 219 0.89 -8.96 -5.79
C ALA A 219 -0.17 -8.99 -6.91
N ILE A 220 -0.31 -7.90 -7.69
CA ILE A 220 -1.20 -7.83 -8.86
C ILE A 220 -0.87 -8.95 -9.86
N THR A 221 0.40 -9.14 -10.19
CA THR A 221 0.82 -10.21 -11.10
C THR A 221 0.42 -11.59 -10.57
N CYS A 222 0.63 -11.87 -9.27
CA CYS A 222 0.21 -13.14 -8.68
C CYS A 222 -1.32 -13.33 -8.75
N ILE A 223 -2.11 -12.28 -8.52
CA ILE A 223 -3.58 -12.33 -8.62
C ILE A 223 -4.03 -12.57 -10.06
N LEU A 224 -3.38 -11.93 -11.05
CA LEU A 224 -3.66 -12.19 -12.47
C LEU A 224 -3.35 -13.64 -12.85
N VAL A 225 -2.26 -14.20 -12.33
CA VAL A 225 -1.93 -15.62 -12.50
C VAL A 225 -3.02 -16.51 -11.89
N LEU A 226 -3.48 -16.22 -10.67
CA LEU A 226 -4.58 -16.95 -10.03
C LEU A 226 -5.92 -16.83 -10.81
N LEU A 227 -6.22 -15.67 -11.39
CA LEU A 227 -7.39 -15.47 -12.26
C LEU A 227 -7.32 -16.34 -13.52
N LEU A 228 -6.14 -16.44 -14.13
CA LEU A 228 -5.93 -17.33 -15.28
C LEU A 228 -6.05 -18.80 -14.87
N SER A 229 -5.53 -19.18 -13.71
CA SER A 229 -5.72 -20.52 -13.16
C SER A 229 -7.20 -20.86 -13.00
N GLU A 230 -7.96 -19.96 -12.40
CA GLU A 230 -9.37 -20.18 -12.13
C GLU A 230 -10.18 -20.31 -13.42
N ARG A 231 -9.89 -19.45 -14.41
CA ARG A 231 -10.47 -19.56 -15.75
C ARG A 231 -10.17 -20.92 -16.39
N ASN A 232 -8.93 -21.41 -16.28
CA ASN A 232 -8.54 -22.70 -16.85
C ASN A 232 -9.24 -23.87 -16.14
N LEU A 233 -9.36 -23.81 -14.80
CA LEU A 233 -10.12 -24.78 -14.01
C LEU A 233 -11.61 -24.80 -14.42
N TYR A 234 -12.23 -23.63 -14.65
CA TYR A 234 -13.62 -23.56 -15.12
C TYR A 234 -13.82 -24.15 -16.51
N LEU A 235 -12.86 -24.00 -17.42
CA LEU A 235 -12.95 -24.54 -18.78
C LEU A 235 -12.55 -26.03 -18.86
N GLY A 236 -12.14 -26.65 -17.76
CA GLY A 236 -11.61 -28.02 -17.75
C GLY A 236 -10.30 -28.15 -18.54
N GLN A 237 -9.64 -27.05 -18.87
CA GLN A 237 -8.40 -27.04 -19.64
C GLN A 237 -7.23 -27.23 -18.68
N LYS A 238 -6.51 -28.34 -18.82
CA LYS A 238 -5.25 -28.54 -18.08
C LYS A 238 -4.23 -27.50 -18.58
N PRO A 239 -3.68 -26.63 -17.72
CA PRO A 239 -2.68 -25.65 -18.13
C PRO A 239 -1.41 -26.40 -18.56
N LYS A 240 -1.21 -26.53 -19.88
CA LYS A 240 0.05 -27.06 -20.43
C LYS A 240 1.05 -25.93 -20.56
N MET A 241 1.90 -25.74 -19.55
CA MET A 241 3.15 -25.01 -19.78
C MET A 241 4.09 -25.93 -20.54
N ARG A 242 4.27 -25.68 -21.84
CA ARG A 242 5.43 -26.22 -22.57
C ARG A 242 6.64 -25.42 -22.09
N ILE A 243 7.45 -26.04 -21.23
CA ILE A 243 8.80 -25.59 -20.90
C ILE A 243 9.74 -26.02 -22.03
#